data_AF-A0A398BBM8-F1
#
_entry.id   AF-A0A398BBM8-F1
#
_cell.length_a   1.000
_cell.length_b   1.000
_cell.length_c   1.000
_cell.angle_alpha   90.00
_cell.angle_beta   90.00
_cell.angle_gamma   90.00
#
_symmetry.space_group_name_H-M   'P 1'
#
loop_
_entity.id
_entity.type
_entity.pdbx_description
1 polymer ?
#
loop_
_entity_poly.entity_id
_entity_poly.type
_entity_poly.pdbx_seq_one_letter_code
_entity_poly.pdbx_strand_id
1 'polypeptide(L)'
;MELSRYAEKLLSQLNLYILPQYVWLIITYYLMINVFYDYSSHLFKNDIELFKKIPTEAFEFNSMVLGEINKWLPLVWFLSFAFLFSGLIIVLIRFFPFLENLKMSFHGRYGLFLGGWLLITAISIQLYNYAGHFFPLFIVAVALIKICGEEYFSKKNIFFNRDY
;
A
#
# COMPACT_ATOMS: atom_id res chain seq x y z
N MET A 1 -22.94 5.57 23.77
CA MET A 1 -22.33 6.88 24.07
C MET A 1 -20.79 6.80 24.17
N GLU A 2 -20.21 5.68 24.62
CA GLU A 2 -18.75 5.48 24.62
C GLU A 2 -18.16 5.18 23.24
N LEU A 3 -18.86 4.39 22.41
CA LEU A 3 -18.40 4.03 21.07
C LEU A 3 -18.25 5.26 20.15
N SER A 4 -19.17 6.23 20.25
CA SER A 4 -19.14 7.47 19.48
C SER A 4 -17.97 8.38 19.90
N ARG A 5 -17.70 8.47 21.21
CA ARG A 5 -16.53 9.20 21.74
C ARG A 5 -15.21 8.56 21.34
N TYR A 6 -15.15 7.23 21.33
CA TYR A 6 -13.97 6.50 20.88
C TYR A 6 -13.74 6.69 19.37
N ALA A 7 -14.81 6.61 18.56
CA ALA A 7 -14.77 6.88 17.14
C ALA A 7 -14.35 8.33 16.82
N GLU A 8 -14.87 9.34 17.52
CA GLU A 8 -14.44 10.74 17.38
C GLU A 8 -12.96 10.93 17.73
N LYS A 9 -12.48 10.24 18.76
CA LYS A 9 -11.06 10.30 19.15
C LYS A 9 -10.16 9.64 18.11
N LEU A 10 -10.62 8.55 17.47
CA LEU A 10 -9.90 7.90 16.37
C LEU A 10 -9.93 8.76 15.08
N LEU A 11 -11.09 9.34 14.76
CA LEU A 11 -11.29 10.23 13.61
C LEU A 11 -10.48 11.51 13.73
N SER A 12 -10.36 12.08 14.93
CA SER A 12 -9.52 13.27 15.17
C SER A 12 -8.02 12.98 15.08
N GLN A 13 -7.61 11.72 15.18
CA GLN A 13 -6.23 11.27 14.92
C GLN A 13 -5.99 10.86 13.46
N LEU A 14 -7.06 10.76 12.66
CA LEU A 14 -7.01 10.38 11.25
C LEU A 14 -6.53 11.57 10.42
N ASN A 15 -5.21 11.75 10.43
CA ASN A 15 -4.55 12.72 9.58
C ASN A 15 -4.69 12.29 8.11
N LEU A 16 -5.01 13.24 7.23
CA LEU A 16 -5.22 12.99 5.80
C LEU A 16 -4.02 12.30 5.12
N TYR A 17 -2.83 12.47 5.70
CA TYR A 17 -1.59 11.84 5.26
C TYR A 17 -1.49 10.35 5.63
N ILE A 18 -2.14 9.89 6.71
CA ILE A 18 -2.09 8.48 7.12
C ILE A 18 -3.14 7.65 6.35
N LEU A 19 -4.18 8.30 5.83
CA LEU A 19 -5.28 7.63 5.16
C LEU A 19 -4.85 6.72 3.99
N PRO A 20 -3.96 7.12 3.06
CA PRO A 20 -3.47 6.23 2.01
C PRO A 20 -2.74 4.99 2.53
N GLN A 21 -2.07 5.08 3.69
CA GLN A 21 -1.39 3.94 4.32
C GLN A 21 -2.40 2.92 4.83
N TYR A 22 -3.46 3.39 5.50
CA TYR A 22 -4.52 2.51 5.96
C TYR A 22 -5.28 1.89 4.80
N VAL A 23 -5.57 2.66 3.75
CA VAL A 23 -6.18 2.12 2.53
C VAL A 23 -5.32 1.02 1.93
N TRP A 24 -4.02 1.26 1.77
CA TRP A 24 -3.08 0.26 1.30
C TRP A 24 -3.08 -1.01 2.17
N LEU A 25 -3.07 -0.84 3.49
CA LEU A 25 -3.04 -1.95 4.46
C LEU A 25 -4.33 -2.78 4.41
N ILE A 26 -5.49 -2.13 4.35
CA ILE A 26 -6.80 -2.78 4.21
C ILE A 26 -6.85 -3.59 2.91
N ILE A 27 -6.44 -2.99 1.80
CA ILE A 27 -6.38 -3.67 0.50
C ILE A 27 -5.44 -4.87 0.58
N THR A 28 -4.23 -4.68 1.11
CA THR A 28 -3.25 -5.76 1.23
C THR A 28 -3.79 -6.92 2.06
N TYR A 29 -4.44 -6.67 3.19
CA TYR A 29 -5.07 -7.73 3.99
C TYR A 29 -6.19 -8.43 3.23
N TYR A 30 -7.04 -7.68 2.52
CA TYR A 30 -8.08 -8.27 1.71
C TYR A 30 -7.52 -9.19 0.61
N LEU A 31 -6.45 -8.77 -0.07
CA LEU A 31 -5.75 -9.59 -1.07
C LEU A 31 -5.13 -10.84 -0.44
N MET A 32 -4.51 -10.72 0.74
CA MET A 32 -3.93 -11.86 1.46
C MET A 32 -4.99 -12.88 1.90
N ILE A 33 -6.18 -12.43 2.34
CA ILE A 33 -7.31 -13.30 2.67
C ILE A 33 -7.75 -14.07 1.42
N ASN A 34 -7.84 -13.41 0.27
CA ASN A 34 -8.17 -14.08 -0.99
C ASN A 34 -7.15 -15.17 -1.37
N VAL A 35 -5.85 -14.88 -1.21
CA VAL A 35 -4.80 -15.89 -1.43
C VAL A 35 -4.94 -17.07 -0.47
N PHE A 36 -5.16 -16.79 0.82
CA PHE A 36 -5.33 -17.84 1.83
C PHE A 36 -6.55 -18.71 1.53
N TYR A 37 -7.67 -18.08 1.16
CA TYR A 37 -8.88 -18.78 0.73
C TYR A 37 -8.59 -19.72 -0.43
N ASP A 38 -7.92 -19.21 -1.47
CA ASP A 38 -7.63 -20.03 -2.64
C ASP A 38 -6.67 -21.18 -2.33
N TYR A 39 -5.57 -20.95 -1.60
CA TYR A 39 -4.67 -22.01 -1.16
C TYR A 39 -5.39 -23.10 -0.37
N SER A 40 -6.26 -22.69 0.55
CA SER A 40 -7.03 -23.62 1.37
C SER A 40 -7.98 -24.45 0.48
N SER A 41 -8.61 -23.84 -0.52
CA SER A 41 -9.46 -24.55 -1.49
C SER A 41 -8.68 -25.59 -2.30
N HIS A 42 -7.41 -25.34 -2.62
CA HIS A 42 -6.54 -26.25 -3.34
C HIS A 42 -6.02 -27.40 -2.48
N LEU A 43 -5.64 -27.14 -1.23
CA LEU A 43 -5.10 -28.15 -0.32
C LEU A 43 -6.18 -29.11 0.21
N PHE A 44 -7.38 -28.60 0.48
CA PHE A 44 -8.48 -29.37 1.06
C PHE A 44 -9.51 -29.82 0.03
N LYS A 45 -9.11 -29.99 -1.25
CA LYS A 45 -9.98 -30.44 -2.35
C LYS A 45 -10.80 -31.70 -2.03
N ASN A 46 -10.31 -32.56 -1.13
CA ASN A 46 -10.95 -33.81 -0.75
C ASN A 46 -11.83 -33.69 0.52
N ASP A 47 -11.63 -32.67 1.36
CA ASP A 47 -12.42 -32.40 2.58
C ASP A 47 -13.54 -31.38 2.31
N ILE A 48 -14.33 -31.71 1.28
CA ILE A 48 -15.35 -30.88 0.63
C ILE A 48 -16.41 -30.33 1.61
N GLU A 49 -16.59 -30.93 2.79
CA GLU A 49 -17.62 -30.52 3.76
C GLU A 49 -17.39 -29.15 4.39
N LEU A 50 -16.15 -28.69 4.55
CA LEU A 50 -15.85 -27.38 5.15
C LEU A 50 -16.12 -26.24 4.16
N PHE A 51 -15.75 -26.42 2.88
CA PHE A 51 -15.96 -25.41 1.83
C PHE A 51 -17.40 -25.39 1.31
N LYS A 52 -18.12 -26.52 1.30
CA LYS A 52 -19.56 -26.57 0.97
C LYS A 52 -20.43 -25.76 1.94
N LYS A 53 -19.93 -25.44 3.14
CA LYS A 53 -20.64 -24.63 4.13
C LYS A 53 -20.49 -23.13 3.90
N ILE A 54 -19.57 -22.70 3.02
CA ILE A 54 -19.45 -21.28 2.69
C ILE A 54 -20.59 -20.93 1.72
N PRO A 55 -21.48 -19.99 2.09
CA PRO A 55 -22.59 -19.59 1.23
C PRO A 55 -22.09 -19.01 -0.09
N THR A 56 -22.78 -19.30 -1.18
CA THR A 56 -22.47 -18.79 -2.52
C THR A 56 -22.46 -17.27 -2.57
N GLU A 57 -23.31 -16.64 -1.76
CA GLU A 57 -23.41 -15.20 -1.57
C GLU A 57 -22.09 -14.58 -1.09
N ALA A 58 -21.29 -15.31 -0.29
CA ALA A 58 -19.97 -14.83 0.14
C ALA A 58 -18.97 -14.78 -1.02
N PHE A 59 -19.06 -15.72 -1.97
CA PHE A 59 -18.22 -15.72 -3.17
C PHE A 59 -18.59 -14.61 -4.14
N GLU A 60 -19.88 -14.40 -4.33
CA GLU A 60 -20.40 -13.30 -5.15
C GLU A 60 -20.00 -11.95 -4.56
N PHE A 61 -20.16 -11.77 -3.25
CA PHE A 61 -19.74 -10.55 -2.57
C PHE A 61 -18.24 -10.31 -2.67
N ASN A 62 -17.42 -11.35 -2.44
CA ASN A 62 -15.98 -11.24 -2.60
C ASN A 62 -15.58 -10.86 -4.03
N SER A 63 -16.19 -11.50 -5.03
CA SER A 63 -15.94 -11.18 -6.45
C SER A 63 -16.36 -9.75 -6.81
N MET A 64 -17.47 -9.28 -6.24
CA MET A 64 -17.94 -7.90 -6.39
C MET A 64 -16.95 -6.90 -5.80
N VAL A 65 -16.43 -7.15 -4.60
CA VAL A 65 -15.43 -6.28 -3.94
C VAL A 65 -14.16 -6.21 -4.78
N LEU A 66 -13.63 -7.36 -5.22
CA LEU A 66 -12.43 -7.39 -6.07
C LEU A 66 -12.67 -6.69 -7.41
N GLY A 67 -13.86 -6.87 -7.99
CA GLY A 67 -14.30 -6.18 -9.21
C GLY A 67 -14.30 -4.66 -9.06
N GLU A 68 -14.85 -4.13 -7.96
CA GLU A 68 -14.80 -2.70 -7.66
C GLU A 68 -13.37 -2.20 -7.46
N ILE A 69 -12.53 -2.91 -6.69
CA ILE A 69 -11.11 -2.55 -6.54
C ILE A 69 -10.41 -2.41 -7.91
N ASN A 70 -10.63 -3.38 -8.80
CA ASN A 70 -10.04 -3.39 -10.14
C ASN A 70 -10.59 -2.27 -11.04
N LYS A 71 -11.87 -1.92 -10.90
CA LYS A 71 -12.48 -0.80 -11.62
C LYS A 71 -11.88 0.56 -11.24
N TRP A 72 -11.55 0.75 -9.96
CA TRP A 72 -10.93 1.99 -9.48
C TRP A 72 -9.41 2.05 -9.72
N LEU A 73 -8.76 0.92 -10.02
CA LEU A 73 -7.32 0.84 -10.22
C LEU A 73 -6.75 1.85 -11.24
N PRO A 74 -7.36 2.11 -12.42
CA PRO A 74 -6.86 3.12 -13.35
C PRO A 74 -6.86 4.54 -12.75
N LEU A 75 -7.86 4.87 -11.92
CA LEU A 75 -7.91 6.16 -11.23
C LEU A 75 -6.82 6.26 -10.17
N VAL A 76 -6.57 5.17 -9.41
CA VAL A 76 -5.51 5.14 -8.40
C VAL A 76 -4.14 5.37 -9.06
N TRP A 77 -3.89 4.73 -10.22
CA TRP A 77 -2.69 4.98 -11.03
C TRP A 77 -2.57 6.44 -11.45
N PHE A 78 -3.64 7.00 -12.02
CA PHE A 78 -3.66 8.40 -12.44
C PHE A 78 -3.36 9.36 -11.28
N LEU A 79 -4.05 9.21 -10.15
CA LEU A 79 -3.85 10.06 -8.97
C LEU A 79 -2.45 9.93 -8.39
N SER A 80 -1.91 8.71 -8.35
CA SER A 80 -0.54 8.47 -7.90
C SER A 80 0.47 9.27 -8.71
N PHE A 81 0.45 9.13 -10.04
CA PHE A 81 1.34 9.89 -10.92
C PHE A 81 1.09 11.40 -10.84
N ALA A 82 -0.17 11.83 -10.84
CA ALA A 82 -0.52 13.24 -10.73
C ALA A 82 0.08 13.88 -9.46
N PHE A 83 -0.03 13.20 -8.31
CA PHE A 83 0.55 13.70 -7.05
C PHE A 83 2.08 13.63 -7.01
N LEU A 84 2.69 12.59 -7.57
CA LEU A 84 4.15 12.50 -7.67
C LEU A 84 4.72 13.62 -8.54
N PHE A 85 4.18 13.81 -9.75
CA PHE A 85 4.67 14.83 -10.68
C PHE A 85 4.41 16.24 -10.17
N SER A 86 3.20 16.53 -9.68
CA SER A 86 2.90 17.84 -9.09
C SER A 86 3.75 18.12 -7.84
N GLY A 87 3.94 17.12 -6.97
CA GLY A 87 4.81 17.21 -5.81
C GLY A 87 6.25 17.52 -6.18
N LEU A 88 6.79 16.83 -7.20
CA LEU A 88 8.13 17.03 -7.71
C LEU A 88 8.30 18.43 -8.31
N ILE A 89 7.35 18.89 -9.14
CA ILE A 89 7.34 20.25 -9.70
C ILE A 89 7.37 21.30 -8.58
N ILE A 90 6.50 21.16 -7.57
CA ILE A 90 6.43 22.11 -6.44
C ILE A 90 7.71 22.12 -5.60
N VAL A 91 8.36 20.96 -5.41
CA VAL A 91 9.67 20.91 -4.75
C VAL A 91 10.72 21.64 -5.58
N LEU A 92 10.70 21.49 -6.91
CA LEU A 92 11.64 22.14 -7.80
C LEU A 92 11.49 23.67 -7.84
N ILE A 93 10.30 24.21 -7.55
CA ILE A 93 10.08 25.67 -7.45
C ILE A 93 11.03 26.32 -6.42
N ARG A 94 11.51 25.58 -5.40
CA ARG A 94 12.50 26.07 -4.42
C ARG A 94 13.82 26.54 -5.04
N PHE A 95 14.17 26.01 -6.22
CA PHE A 95 15.42 26.33 -6.89
C PHE A 95 15.30 27.53 -7.83
N PHE A 96 14.10 28.12 -7.97
CA PHE A 96 13.90 29.33 -8.76
C PHE A 96 14.12 30.59 -7.92
N PRO A 97 15.10 31.45 -8.27
CA PRO A 97 15.50 32.60 -7.45
C PRO A 97 14.43 33.71 -7.36
N PHE A 98 13.41 33.70 -8.23
CA PHE A 98 12.35 34.71 -8.25
C PHE A 98 11.10 34.34 -7.43
N LEU A 99 11.03 33.12 -6.88
CA LEU A 99 9.86 32.57 -6.19
C LEU A 99 10.21 32.21 -4.73
N GLU A 100 10.71 33.18 -3.97
CA GLU A 100 11.15 33.05 -2.57
C GLU A 100 10.02 32.81 -1.54
N ASN A 101 8.81 32.43 -1.98
CA ASN A 101 7.72 32.04 -1.07
C ASN A 101 7.93 30.62 -0.54
N LEU A 102 8.83 30.50 0.43
CA LEU A 102 9.29 29.28 1.11
C LEU A 102 8.15 28.35 1.57
N LYS A 103 6.96 28.86 1.90
CA LYS A 103 5.85 28.05 2.46
C LYS A 103 5.18 27.10 1.46
N MET A 104 4.98 27.50 0.20
CA MET A 104 4.33 26.63 -0.80
C MET A 104 5.17 25.41 -1.11
N SER A 105 6.48 25.58 -1.11
CA SER A 105 7.41 24.52 -1.43
C SER A 105 7.40 23.35 -0.44
N PHE A 106 6.93 23.54 0.80
CA PHE A 106 6.75 22.44 1.77
C PHE A 106 5.61 21.51 1.36
N HIS A 107 4.66 22.02 0.59
CA HIS A 107 3.50 21.25 0.16
C HIS A 107 3.84 20.24 -0.94
N GLY A 108 4.94 20.43 -1.67
CA GLY A 108 5.43 19.44 -2.64
C GLY A 108 5.79 18.10 -1.98
N ARG A 109 6.24 18.11 -0.72
CA ARG A 109 6.49 16.87 0.05
C ARG A 109 5.20 16.08 0.28
N TYR A 110 4.06 16.74 0.40
CA TYR A 110 2.77 16.06 0.55
C TYR A 110 2.36 15.33 -0.72
N GLY A 111 2.54 15.95 -1.89
CA GLY A 111 2.29 15.30 -3.18
C GLY A 111 3.17 14.06 -3.37
N LEU A 112 4.47 14.16 -3.06
CA LEU A 112 5.39 13.01 -3.13
C LEU A 112 4.99 11.89 -2.17
N PHE A 113 4.60 12.23 -0.95
CA PHE A 113 4.21 11.25 0.07
C PHE A 113 2.89 10.55 -0.27
N LEU A 114 1.83 11.31 -0.57
CA LEU A 114 0.52 10.76 -0.93
C LEU A 114 0.61 9.95 -2.23
N GLY A 115 1.29 10.50 -3.24
CA GLY A 115 1.48 9.86 -4.54
C GLY A 115 2.25 8.54 -4.42
N GLY A 116 3.28 8.49 -3.57
CA GLY A 116 4.04 7.27 -3.29
C GLY A 116 3.20 6.16 -2.66
N TRP A 117 2.34 6.49 -1.68
CA TRP A 117 1.47 5.49 -1.06
C TRP A 117 0.37 4.97 -2.00
N LEU A 118 -0.21 5.85 -2.80
CA LEU A 118 -1.16 5.44 -3.85
C LEU A 118 -0.45 4.58 -4.92
N LEU A 119 0.81 4.88 -5.23
CA LEU A 119 1.60 4.09 -6.17
C LEU A 119 1.78 2.66 -5.67
N ILE A 120 2.21 2.53 -4.41
CA ILE A 120 2.38 1.24 -3.73
C ILE A 120 1.06 0.47 -3.75
N THR A 121 -0.07 1.15 -3.50
CA THR A 121 -1.41 0.55 -3.56
C THR A 121 -1.75 0.00 -4.94
N ALA A 122 -1.56 0.79 -5.99
CA ALA A 122 -1.82 0.36 -7.36
C ALA A 122 -0.93 -0.82 -7.77
N ILE A 123 0.36 -0.78 -7.40
CA ILE A 123 1.32 -1.85 -7.66
C ILE A 123 0.89 -3.13 -6.92
N SER A 124 0.48 -3.06 -5.65
CA SER A 124 0.03 -4.24 -4.90
C SER A 124 -1.18 -4.91 -5.56
N ILE A 125 -2.18 -4.13 -5.98
CA ILE A 125 -3.35 -4.68 -6.69
C ILE A 125 -2.93 -5.30 -8.02
N GLN A 126 -2.11 -4.61 -8.82
CA GLN A 126 -1.65 -5.10 -10.11
C GLN A 126 -0.83 -6.40 -9.97
N LEU A 127 0.05 -6.48 -8.98
CA LEU A 127 0.84 -7.66 -8.68
C LEU A 127 -0.04 -8.83 -8.26
N TYR A 128 -1.04 -8.59 -7.42
CA TYR A 128 -2.01 -9.63 -7.08
C TYR A 128 -2.75 -10.12 -8.33
N ASN A 129 -3.25 -9.22 -9.18
CA ASN A 129 -3.95 -9.62 -10.41
C ASN A 129 -3.06 -10.42 -11.37
N TYR A 130 -1.74 -10.18 -11.36
CA TYR A 130 -0.79 -10.90 -12.21
C TYR A 130 -0.30 -12.23 -11.58
N ALA A 131 0.05 -12.22 -10.30
CA ALA A 131 0.68 -13.35 -9.61
C ALA A 131 -0.32 -14.27 -8.90
N GLY A 132 -1.54 -13.80 -8.63
CA GLY A 132 -2.59 -14.52 -7.92
C GLY A 132 -2.09 -15.06 -6.57
N HIS A 133 -2.12 -16.38 -6.44
CA HIS A 133 -1.70 -17.14 -5.25
C HIS A 133 -0.26 -16.87 -4.83
N PHE A 134 0.63 -16.46 -5.76
CA PHE A 134 2.03 -16.16 -5.46
C PHE A 134 2.24 -14.75 -4.87
N PHE A 135 1.19 -13.93 -4.75
CA PHE A 135 1.28 -12.58 -4.19
C PHE A 135 2.01 -12.47 -2.84
N PRO A 136 1.87 -13.38 -1.86
CA PRO A 136 2.57 -13.30 -0.58
C PRO A 136 4.10 -13.32 -0.74
N LEU A 137 4.64 -13.96 -1.78
CA LEU A 137 6.08 -13.98 -2.05
C LEU A 137 6.62 -12.57 -2.32
N PHE A 138 5.79 -11.69 -2.88
CA PHE A 138 6.18 -10.30 -3.09
C PHE A 138 6.37 -9.56 -1.75
N ILE A 139 5.47 -9.79 -0.77
CA ILE A 139 5.59 -9.20 0.57
C ILE A 139 6.88 -9.69 1.25
N VAL A 140 7.18 -10.99 1.13
CA VAL A 140 8.43 -11.57 1.64
C VAL A 140 9.64 -10.97 0.93
N ALA A 141 9.60 -10.82 -0.40
CA ALA A 141 10.68 -10.22 -1.17
C ALA A 141 10.97 -8.76 -0.73
N VAL A 142 9.93 -7.95 -0.51
CA VAL A 142 10.08 -6.57 0.00
C VAL A 142 10.73 -6.57 1.39
N ALA A 143 10.32 -7.49 2.28
CA ALA A 143 10.93 -7.62 3.60
C ALA A 143 12.41 -8.04 3.52
N LEU A 144 12.75 -8.98 2.64
CA LEU A 144 14.13 -9.43 2.42
C LEU A 144 15.00 -8.30 1.85
N ILE A 145 14.50 -7.53 0.88
CA ILE A 145 15.20 -6.36 0.33
C ILE A 145 15.52 -5.36 1.44
N LYS A 146 14.57 -5.11 2.34
CA LYS A 146 14.78 -4.22 3.49
C LYS A 146 15.89 -4.74 4.40
N ILE A 147 15.83 -6.00 4.82
CA ILE A 147 16.82 -6.63 5.70
C ILE A 147 18.22 -6.60 5.05
N CYS A 148 18.32 -7.04 3.79
CA CYS A 148 19.59 -7.03 3.06
C CYS A 148 20.15 -5.61 2.87
N GLY A 149 19.27 -4.63 2.66
CA GLY A 149 19.65 -3.22 2.61
C GLY A 149 20.26 -2.74 3.93
N GLU A 150 19.57 -2.98 5.05
CA GLU A 150 20.06 -2.63 6.39
C GLU A 150 21.40 -3.30 6.71
N GLU A 151 21.56 -4.58 6.39
CA GLU A 151 22.83 -5.29 6.56
C GLU A 151 23.97 -4.72 5.70
N TYR A 152 23.69 -4.37 4.44
CA TYR A 152 24.67 -3.79 3.53
C TYR A 152 25.15 -2.42 4.04
N PHE A 153 24.23 -1.56 4.48
CA PHE A 153 24.58 -0.24 5.02
C PHE A 153 25.29 -0.34 6.37
N SER A 154 24.91 -1.30 7.22
CA SER A 154 25.60 -1.57 8.50
C SER A 154 27.04 -2.02 8.27
N LYS A 155 27.28 -2.98 7.37
CA LYS A 155 28.64 -3.43 7.00
C LYS A 155 29.48 -2.30 6.41
N LYS A 156 28.89 -1.45 5.56
CA LYS A 156 29.57 -0.29 4.98
C LYS A 156 29.99 0.71 6.06
N ASN A 157 29.12 1.04 7.02
CA ASN A 157 29.47 1.93 8.13
C ASN A 157 30.57 1.38 9.04
N ILE A 158 30.64 0.07 9.25
CA ILE A 158 31.72 -0.57 10.01
C ILE A 158 33.05 -0.51 9.25
N PHE A 159 33.01 -0.63 7.91
CA PHE A 159 34.21 -0.55 7.06
C PHE A 159 34.79 0.87 7.05
N PHE A 160 33.96 1.91 6.92
CA PHE A 160 34.42 3.31 6.92
C PHE A 160 34.92 3.82 8.29
N ASN A 161 34.54 3.19 9.40
CA ASN A 161 35.02 3.56 10.75
C ASN A 161 36.33 2.85 11.16
N ARG A 162 36.88 1.94 10.35
CA ARG A 162 38.18 1.29 10.60
C ARG A 162 39.36 1.99 9.92
N ASP A 163 39.09 2.92 9.02
CA ASP A 163 40.10 3.64 8.23
C ASP A 163 40.43 5.05 8.80
N TYR A 164 40.04 5.33 10.05
CA TYR A 164 40.42 6.53 10.80
C TYR A 164 41.13 6.17 12.10
#